data_AF-A0ABC8T1K7-F1
#
_entry.id   AF-A0ABC8T1K7-F1
#
_cell.length_a   1.000
_cell.length_b   1.000
_cell.length_c   1.000
_cell.angle_alpha   90.00
_cell.angle_beta   90.00
_cell.angle_gamma   90.00
#
_symmetry.space_group_name_H-M   'P 1'
#
loop_
_entity.id
_entity.type
_entity.pdbx_description
1 polymer ?
#
loop_
_entity_poly.entity_id
_entity_poly.type
_entity_poly.pdbx_seq_one_letter_code
_entity_poly.pdbx_strand_id
1 'polypeptide(L)'
;MQLAFTGSTDTGNIVLELAARSNLKPVTLELGGKSPFIVCEDADIGTAVELAHFALFFNQGQCCCAGSRTYIQERVYNEFIEKAKARAMKRIVGDPFKKVWSKALKDIDEVIKRANTTRYGLAAGVFTSNLDTGNTLTRALKPGLCGLIASMYSMLQFHLVGTK
;
A
#
# COMPACT_ATOMS: atom_id res chain seq x y z
N MET A 1 19.65 -18.06 -13.01
CA MET A 1 18.24 -17.58 -13.03
C MET A 1 17.53 -18.10 -11.79
N GLN A 2 17.00 -17.19 -10.96
CA GLN A 2 16.37 -17.44 -9.67
C GLN A 2 14.84 -17.34 -9.82
N LEU A 3 14.09 -18.06 -8.98
CA LEU A 3 12.63 -17.96 -8.92
C LEU A 3 12.24 -17.08 -7.73
N ALA A 4 11.48 -16.02 -7.98
CA ALA A 4 10.91 -15.17 -6.94
C ALA A 4 9.39 -15.35 -6.93
N PHE A 5 8.82 -15.60 -5.75
CA PHE A 5 7.39 -15.79 -5.57
C PHE A 5 6.87 -14.95 -4.41
N THR A 6 5.74 -14.27 -4.64
CA THR A 6 5.01 -13.50 -3.63
C THR A 6 3.58 -14.01 -3.59
N GLY A 7 3.12 -14.46 -2.43
CA GLY A 7 1.80 -15.07 -2.31
C GLY A 7 1.52 -15.60 -0.90
N SER A 8 0.63 -16.58 -0.79
CA SER A 8 0.36 -17.25 0.49
C SER A 8 1.47 -18.23 0.86
N THR A 9 1.65 -18.44 2.17
CA THR A 9 2.58 -19.45 2.71
C THR A 9 2.33 -20.83 2.14
N ASP A 10 1.06 -21.25 2.05
CA ASP A 10 0.69 -22.57 1.52
C ASP A 10 1.16 -22.76 0.08
N THR A 11 0.94 -21.78 -0.78
CA THR A 11 1.43 -21.82 -2.18
C THR A 11 2.95 -21.75 -2.23
N GLY A 12 3.56 -20.92 -1.37
CA GLY A 12 5.02 -20.80 -1.27
C GLY A 12 5.70 -22.12 -0.95
N ASN A 13 5.14 -22.91 -0.03
CA ASN A 13 5.63 -24.24 0.31
C ASN A 13 5.60 -25.18 -0.90
N ILE A 14 4.51 -25.17 -1.67
CA ILE A 14 4.37 -25.97 -2.90
C ILE A 14 5.42 -25.55 -3.93
N VAL A 15 5.57 -24.24 -4.16
CA VAL A 15 6.55 -23.69 -5.11
C VAL A 15 7.98 -24.11 -4.73
N LEU A 16 8.32 -24.05 -3.43
CA LEU A 16 9.61 -24.44 -2.92
C LEU A 16 9.88 -25.94 -3.14
N GLU A 17 8.91 -26.81 -2.83
CA GLU A 17 9.03 -28.25 -3.06
C GLU A 17 9.26 -28.56 -4.55
N LEU A 18 8.45 -27.98 -5.44
CA LEU A 18 8.55 -28.22 -6.88
C LEU A 18 9.88 -27.72 -7.46
N ALA A 19 10.39 -26.58 -6.98
CA ALA A 19 11.69 -26.06 -7.40
C ALA A 19 12.83 -26.99 -6.97
N ALA A 20 12.76 -27.52 -5.73
CA ALA A 20 13.75 -28.47 -5.24
C ALA A 20 13.73 -29.78 -6.03
N ARG A 21 12.55 -30.34 -6.32
CA ARG A 21 12.39 -31.62 -7.03
C ARG A 21 12.77 -31.56 -8.51
N SER A 22 12.52 -30.43 -9.17
CA SER A 22 12.72 -30.32 -10.62
C SER A 22 14.17 -30.07 -11.00
N ASN A 23 14.80 -29.04 -10.42
CA ASN A 23 16.12 -28.60 -10.86
C ASN A 23 16.93 -27.82 -9.81
N LEU A 24 16.56 -27.90 -8.52
CA LEU A 24 17.27 -27.25 -7.41
C LEU A 24 17.47 -25.74 -7.61
N LYS A 25 16.50 -25.08 -8.25
CA LYS A 25 16.59 -23.66 -8.53
C LYS A 25 16.49 -22.86 -7.23
N PRO A 26 17.36 -21.85 -7.00
CA PRO A 26 17.22 -20.95 -5.87
C PRO A 26 15.87 -20.24 -5.89
N VAL A 27 15.19 -20.22 -4.74
CA VAL A 27 13.86 -19.62 -4.56
C VAL A 27 13.92 -18.52 -3.51
N THR A 28 13.27 -17.40 -3.79
CA THR A 28 12.96 -16.35 -2.79
C THR A 28 11.45 -16.24 -2.64
N LEU A 29 10.98 -16.22 -1.39
CA LEU A 29 9.58 -16.28 -1.03
C LEU A 29 9.19 -15.08 -0.17
N GLU A 30 8.14 -14.36 -0.58
CA GLU A 30 7.50 -13.30 0.20
C GLU A 30 6.07 -13.74 0.54
N LEU A 31 5.87 -14.29 1.74
CA LEU A 31 4.72 -15.15 2.06
C LEU A 31 3.65 -14.49 2.93
N GLY A 32 3.47 -13.18 2.76
CA GLY A 32 2.51 -12.42 3.54
C GLY A 32 2.93 -12.22 4.99
N GLY A 33 2.00 -11.78 5.83
CA GLY A 33 2.26 -11.51 7.23
C GLY A 33 1.02 -11.06 8.00
N LYS A 34 1.17 -10.94 9.31
CA LYS A 34 0.17 -10.37 10.20
C LYS A 34 0.82 -9.26 11.02
N SER A 35 1.18 -8.16 10.38
CA SER A 35 2.03 -7.14 11.00
C SER A 35 1.36 -6.47 12.22
N PRO A 36 2.11 -6.26 13.32
CA PRO A 36 1.62 -5.50 14.46
C PRO A 36 1.66 -3.99 14.19
N PHE A 37 0.73 -3.25 14.81
CA PHE A 37 0.72 -1.80 14.92
C PHE A 37 0.58 -1.45 16.40
N ILE A 38 1.54 -0.74 16.98
CA ILE A 38 1.62 -0.54 18.45
C ILE A 38 1.42 0.95 18.76
N VAL A 39 0.52 1.25 19.69
CA VAL A 39 0.21 2.61 20.16
C VAL A 39 0.61 2.73 21.63
N CYS A 40 1.67 3.49 21.88
CA CYS A 40 2.17 3.81 23.21
C CYS A 40 1.36 4.96 23.85
N GLU A 41 1.46 5.12 25.17
CA GLU A 41 0.71 6.11 25.94
C GLU A 41 1.11 7.57 25.67
N ASP A 42 2.29 7.79 25.12
CA ASP A 42 2.83 9.10 24.74
C ASP A 42 2.49 9.48 23.29
N ALA A 43 1.79 8.61 22.55
CA ALA A 43 1.40 8.86 21.17
C ALA A 43 0.31 9.93 21.06
N ASP A 44 0.38 10.75 20.01
CA ASP A 44 -0.76 11.57 19.61
C ASP A 44 -1.88 10.66 19.09
N ILE A 45 -3.00 10.59 19.82
CA ILE A 45 -4.08 9.64 19.52
C ILE A 45 -4.79 9.98 18.20
N GLY A 46 -4.84 11.26 17.81
CA GLY A 46 -5.44 11.66 16.53
C GLY A 46 -4.68 11.09 15.34
N THR A 47 -3.37 11.32 15.31
CA THR A 47 -2.45 10.77 14.30
C THR A 47 -2.39 9.26 14.37
N ALA A 48 -2.31 8.66 15.57
CA ALA A 48 -2.27 7.21 15.73
C ALA A 48 -3.49 6.52 15.12
N VAL A 49 -4.68 7.10 15.26
CA VAL A 49 -5.92 6.58 14.66
C VAL A 49 -5.87 6.66 13.13
N GLU A 50 -5.44 7.78 12.55
CA GLU A 50 -5.32 7.89 11.08
C GLU A 50 -4.28 6.89 10.53
N LEU A 51 -3.14 6.75 11.20
CA LEU A 51 -2.10 5.80 10.82
C LEU A 51 -2.56 4.34 10.95
N ALA A 52 -3.27 3.98 12.03
CA ALA A 52 -3.84 2.64 12.18
C ALA A 52 -4.86 2.33 11.08
N HIS A 53 -5.72 3.31 10.75
CA HIS A 53 -6.70 3.19 9.68
C HIS A 53 -6.08 3.12 8.30
N PHE A 54 -4.93 3.73 8.09
CA PHE A 54 -4.15 3.58 6.88
C PHE A 54 -3.47 2.21 6.84
N ALA A 55 -2.72 1.86 7.89
CA ALA A 55 -1.97 0.61 8.00
C ALA A 55 -2.83 -0.63 7.78
N LEU A 56 -4.08 -0.64 8.27
CA LEU A 56 -4.99 -1.78 8.09
C LEU A 56 -5.80 -1.72 6.80
N PHE A 57 -6.37 -0.57 6.44
CA PHE A 57 -7.36 -0.52 5.34
C PHE A 57 -6.78 0.03 4.03
N PHE A 58 -5.49 0.36 4.00
CA PHE A 58 -4.79 0.63 2.75
C PHE A 58 -4.94 -0.57 1.81
N ASN A 59 -5.24 -0.29 0.54
CA ASN A 59 -5.57 -1.31 -0.46
C ASN A 59 -6.64 -2.32 0.02
N GLN A 60 -7.61 -1.85 0.81
CA GLN A 60 -8.65 -2.69 1.44
C GLN A 60 -8.07 -3.81 2.33
N GLY A 61 -6.88 -3.59 2.90
CA GLY A 61 -6.16 -4.57 3.72
C GLY A 61 -5.41 -5.62 2.92
N GLN A 62 -5.39 -5.53 1.59
CA GLN A 62 -4.61 -6.42 0.73
C GLN A 62 -3.16 -5.89 0.60
N CYS A 63 -2.46 -5.79 1.74
CA CYS A 63 -0.99 -5.64 1.80
C CYS A 63 -0.45 -6.73 2.71
N CYS A 64 0.63 -7.41 2.30
CA CYS A 64 1.38 -8.33 3.18
C CYS A 64 1.84 -7.63 4.48
N CYS A 65 2.08 -6.32 4.37
CA CYS A 65 2.56 -5.44 5.41
C CYS A 65 1.46 -4.85 6.31
N ALA A 66 0.18 -5.18 6.09
CA ALA A 66 -0.92 -4.51 6.75
C ALA A 66 -0.86 -4.65 8.28
N GLY A 67 -1.02 -3.52 8.98
CA GLY A 67 -1.06 -3.39 10.44
C GLY A 67 -2.31 -4.02 11.03
N SER A 68 -2.40 -5.34 10.93
CA SER A 68 -3.62 -6.12 11.16
C SER A 68 -3.72 -6.69 12.58
N ARG A 69 -2.73 -6.41 13.42
CA ARG A 69 -2.79 -6.59 14.87
C ARG A 69 -2.47 -5.27 15.55
N THR A 70 -3.49 -4.55 16.01
CA THR A 70 -3.30 -3.29 16.71
C THR A 70 -3.22 -3.52 18.22
N TYR A 71 -2.11 -3.12 18.84
CA TYR A 71 -1.89 -3.16 20.29
C TYR A 71 -1.87 -1.73 20.83
N ILE A 72 -2.54 -1.50 21.95
CA ILE A 72 -2.72 -0.15 22.51
C ILE A 72 -2.42 -0.22 24.00
N GLN A 73 -1.60 0.70 24.50
CA GLN A 73 -1.30 0.81 25.93
C GLN A 73 -2.54 1.26 26.70
N GLU A 74 -2.77 0.66 27.87
CA GLU A 74 -4.01 0.75 28.65
C GLU A 74 -4.50 2.19 28.86
N ARG A 75 -3.59 3.11 29.20
CA ARG A 75 -3.90 4.51 29.50
C ARG A 75 -4.63 5.24 28.37
N VAL A 76 -4.33 4.90 27.12
CA VAL A 76 -4.88 5.57 25.92
C VAL A 76 -5.91 4.70 25.18
N TYR A 77 -6.22 3.51 25.70
CA TYR A 77 -7.07 2.52 25.06
C TYR A 77 -8.46 3.07 24.71
N ASN A 78 -9.19 3.60 25.70
CA ASN A 78 -10.57 4.04 25.51
C ASN A 78 -10.67 5.20 24.51
N GLU A 79 -9.76 6.18 24.62
CA GLU A 79 -9.73 7.33 23.71
C GLU A 79 -9.46 6.89 22.27
N PHE A 80 -8.49 5.98 22.09
CA PHE A 80 -8.15 5.44 20.77
C PHE A 80 -9.35 4.69 20.15
N ILE A 81 -10.02 3.82 20.91
CA ILE A 81 -11.15 3.03 20.41
C ILE A 81 -12.30 3.92 19.95
N GLU A 82 -12.67 4.94 20.73
CA GLU A 82 -13.74 5.86 20.35
C GLU A 82 -13.43 6.63 19.06
N LYS A 83 -12.21 7.17 18.96
CA LYS A 83 -11.76 7.88 17.75
C LYS A 83 -11.64 6.95 16.54
N ALA A 84 -11.11 5.74 16.71
CA ALA A 84 -11.02 4.73 15.66
C ALA A 84 -12.39 4.30 15.14
N LYS A 85 -13.36 4.07 16.04
CA LYS A 85 -14.74 3.77 15.67
C LYS A 85 -15.36 4.91 14.86
N ALA A 86 -15.26 6.14 15.34
CA ALA A 86 -15.75 7.31 14.63
C ALA A 86 -15.11 7.45 13.24
N ARG A 87 -13.82 7.11 13.12
CA ARG A 87 -13.09 7.13 11.86
C ARG A 87 -13.49 6.00 10.91
N ALA A 88 -13.84 4.83 11.44
CA ALA A 88 -14.34 3.68 10.67
C ALA A 88 -15.69 4.00 10.03
N MET A 89 -16.62 4.57 10.80
CA MET A 89 -17.98 4.90 10.33
C MET A 89 -17.99 5.92 9.19
N LYS A 90 -16.95 6.76 9.07
CA LYS A 90 -16.79 7.73 7.98
C LYS A 90 -16.21 7.12 6.69
N ARG A 91 -15.86 5.82 6.68
CA ARG A 91 -15.24 5.18 5.52
C ARG A 91 -16.30 4.79 4.49
N ILE A 92 -16.16 5.35 3.29
CA ILE A 92 -16.99 5.00 2.13
C ILE A 92 -16.36 3.80 1.42
N VAL A 93 -17.14 2.74 1.24
CA VAL A 93 -16.78 1.57 0.44
C VAL A 93 -17.49 1.69 -0.91
N GLY A 94 -16.72 1.66 -2.00
CA GLY A 94 -17.26 1.72 -3.35
C GLY A 94 -17.70 0.35 -3.88
N ASP A 95 -18.47 0.33 -4.96
CA ASP A 95 -18.82 -0.89 -5.69
C ASP A 95 -17.63 -1.34 -6.57
N PRO A 96 -17.05 -2.54 -6.35
CA PRO A 96 -15.90 -3.05 -7.09
C PRO A 96 -16.22 -3.39 -8.56
N PHE A 97 -17.50 -3.58 -8.91
CA PHE A 97 -17.95 -3.92 -10.27
C PHE A 97 -18.48 -2.70 -11.03
N LYS A 98 -18.62 -1.54 -10.36
CA LYS A 98 -18.96 -0.29 -11.02
C LYS A 98 -17.82 0.11 -11.95
N LYS A 99 -18.07 0.02 -13.26
CA LYS A 99 -17.14 0.47 -14.31
C LYS A 99 -16.74 1.93 -14.08
N VAL A 100 -15.52 2.15 -13.58
CA VAL A 100 -14.88 3.46 -13.53
C VAL A 100 -13.98 3.58 -14.76
N TRP A 101 -14.56 3.65 -15.95
CA TRP A 101 -13.78 4.07 -17.12
C TRP A 101 -13.60 5.58 -17.04
N SER A 102 -12.35 6.03 -17.06
CA SER A 102 -12.05 7.41 -17.37
C SER A 102 -12.59 7.70 -18.77
N LYS A 103 -13.57 8.59 -18.87
CA LYS A 103 -13.96 9.22 -20.14
C LYS A 103 -12.69 9.67 -20.85
N ALA A 104 -12.58 9.49 -22.17
CA ALA A 104 -11.44 10.00 -22.93
C ALA A 104 -11.29 11.51 -22.65
N LEU A 105 -10.17 11.88 -22.01
CA LEU A 105 -9.83 13.25 -21.70
C LEU A 105 -9.00 13.78 -22.86
N LYS A 106 -9.48 14.86 -23.50
CA LYS A 106 -8.76 15.50 -24.61
C LYS A 106 -7.72 16.49 -24.11
N ASP A 107 -7.91 17.00 -22.90
CA ASP A 107 -7.11 18.07 -22.33
C ASP A 107 -6.33 17.59 -21.10
N ILE A 108 -5.05 17.93 -21.06
CA ILE A 108 -4.11 17.50 -20.03
C ILE A 108 -4.38 18.18 -18.69
N ASP A 109 -4.91 19.40 -18.70
CA ASP A 109 -5.29 20.11 -17.49
C ASP A 109 -6.51 19.43 -16.83
N GLU A 110 -7.45 18.92 -17.63
CA GLU A 110 -8.56 18.09 -17.14
C GLU A 110 -8.05 16.76 -16.54
N VAL A 111 -7.02 16.14 -17.14
CA VAL A 111 -6.35 14.93 -16.60
C VAL A 111 -5.75 15.22 -15.24
N ILE A 112 -4.94 16.27 -15.11
CA ILE A 112 -4.30 16.69 -13.87
C ILE A 112 -5.36 16.96 -12.80
N LYS A 113 -6.39 17.75 -13.15
CA LYS A 113 -7.48 18.11 -12.23
C LYS A 113 -8.18 16.87 -11.71
N ARG A 114 -8.54 15.91 -12.58
CA ARG A 114 -9.21 14.67 -12.17
C ARG A 114 -8.30 13.75 -11.37
N ALA A 115 -7.06 13.54 -11.80
CA ALA A 115 -6.09 12.71 -11.07
C ALA A 115 -5.88 13.20 -9.63
N ASN A 116 -5.99 14.51 -9.40
CA ASN A 116 -5.86 15.14 -8.09
C ASN A 116 -7.19 15.23 -7.29
N THR A 117 -8.35 14.81 -7.84
CA THR A 117 -9.66 14.92 -7.14
C THR A 117 -9.87 13.88 -6.03
N THR A 118 -8.95 12.94 -5.90
CA THR A 118 -8.98 11.94 -4.83
C THR A 118 -8.15 12.42 -3.64
N ARG A 119 -8.68 12.18 -2.42
CA ARG A 119 -7.92 12.39 -1.17
C ARG A 119 -6.76 11.41 -0.99
N TYR A 120 -6.69 10.38 -1.83
CA TYR A 120 -5.65 9.36 -1.87
C TYR A 120 -4.72 9.62 -3.06
N GLY A 121 -3.40 9.51 -2.86
CA GLY A 121 -2.43 9.70 -3.94
C GLY A 121 -1.14 8.92 -3.67
N LEU A 122 -1.19 7.60 -3.88
CA LEU A 122 -0.06 6.70 -3.60
C LEU A 122 0.99 6.74 -4.72
N ALA A 123 0.54 6.57 -5.96
CA ALA A 123 1.39 6.54 -7.14
C ALA A 123 0.58 6.98 -8.35
N ALA A 124 1.26 7.60 -9.30
CA ALA A 124 0.72 7.90 -10.62
C ALA A 124 1.74 7.49 -11.67
N GLY A 125 1.28 6.81 -12.72
CA GLY A 125 2.09 6.49 -13.89
C GLY A 125 1.79 7.49 -15.01
N VAL A 126 2.83 8.09 -15.57
CA VAL A 126 2.74 8.93 -16.76
C VAL A 126 3.47 8.21 -17.88
N PHE A 127 2.79 7.94 -18.99
CA PHE A 127 3.38 7.34 -20.19
C PHE A 127 3.27 8.34 -21.35
N THR A 128 4.41 8.87 -21.77
CA THR A 128 4.50 9.84 -22.88
C THR A 128 5.88 9.73 -23.53
N SER A 129 5.96 9.93 -24.84
CA SER A 129 7.22 10.09 -25.57
C SER A 129 7.73 11.54 -25.57
N ASN A 130 6.93 12.49 -25.08
CA ASN A 130 7.29 13.90 -24.98
C ASN A 130 7.74 14.25 -23.55
N LEU A 131 9.01 14.65 -23.42
CA LEU A 131 9.66 14.93 -22.14
C LEU A 131 9.04 16.13 -21.39
N ASP A 132 8.62 17.18 -22.10
CA ASP A 132 8.00 18.37 -21.49
C ASP A 132 6.63 18.04 -20.89
N THR A 133 5.87 17.19 -21.58
CA THR A 133 4.61 16.64 -21.07
C THR A 133 4.86 15.81 -19.80
N GLY A 134 5.91 14.98 -19.80
CA GLY A 134 6.30 14.17 -18.66
C GLY A 134 6.65 15.02 -17.43
N ASN A 135 7.47 16.05 -17.63
CA ASN A 135 7.87 16.98 -16.57
C ASN A 135 6.69 17.78 -16.02
N THR A 136 5.79 18.25 -16.89
CA THR A 136 4.59 19.00 -16.50
C THR A 136 3.67 18.15 -15.63
N LEU A 137 3.36 16.92 -16.06
CA LEU A 137 2.50 16.01 -15.31
C LEU A 137 3.12 15.59 -13.98
N THR A 138 4.41 15.27 -13.95
CA THR A 138 5.10 14.85 -12.72
C THR A 138 5.08 15.95 -11.65
N ARG A 139 5.17 17.23 -12.06
CA ARG A 139 5.10 18.38 -11.14
C ARG A 139 3.67 18.73 -10.72
N ALA A 140 2.70 18.51 -11.60
CA ALA A 140 1.32 18.93 -11.38
C ALA A 140 0.47 17.88 -10.62
N LEU A 141 0.86 16.61 -10.70
CA LEU A 141 0.25 15.55 -9.90
C LEU A 141 0.67 15.72 -8.44
N LYS A 142 -0.30 15.66 -7.54
CA LYS A 142 -0.10 15.82 -6.10
C LYS A 142 -0.34 14.49 -5.38
N PRO A 143 0.56 13.49 -5.53
CA PRO A 143 0.53 12.34 -4.66
C PRO A 143 0.78 12.82 -3.22
N GLY A 144 -0.11 12.46 -2.29
CA GLY A 144 0.05 12.78 -0.87
C GLY A 144 1.24 12.01 -0.31
N LEU A 145 2.37 12.71 -0.11
CA LEU A 145 3.68 12.24 0.36
C LEU A 145 3.55 11.20 1.51
N CYS A 146 4.26 10.06 1.52
CA CYS A 146 5.72 9.87 1.58
C CYS A 146 6.13 8.51 0.96
N GLY A 147 7.13 8.35 0.08
CA GLY A 147 8.06 9.28 -0.56
C GLY A 147 8.60 8.67 -1.88
N LEU A 148 9.20 9.51 -2.73
CA LEU A 148 10.03 9.17 -3.90
C LEU A 148 9.62 7.94 -4.74
N ILE A 149 8.81 8.17 -5.77
CA ILE A 149 8.95 7.40 -7.02
C ILE A 149 10.18 7.99 -7.74
N ALA A 150 11.36 7.62 -7.26
CA ALA A 150 12.51 7.49 -8.13
C ALA A 150 12.58 6.02 -8.51
N SER A 151 11.96 5.70 -9.65
CA SER A 151 12.02 4.41 -10.32
C SER A 151 11.39 3.23 -9.54
N MET A 152 10.73 2.33 -10.27
CA MET A 152 10.39 0.97 -9.83
C MET A 152 11.61 0.12 -9.40
N TYR A 153 12.79 0.72 -9.16
CA TYR A 153 14.03 0.07 -8.73
C TYR A 153 14.36 0.21 -7.23
N SER A 154 13.75 1.14 -6.48
CA SER A 154 14.20 1.41 -5.09
C SER A 154 13.40 0.70 -3.99
N MET A 155 12.28 0.04 -4.33
CA MET A 155 11.56 -0.83 -3.38
C MET A 155 12.29 -2.17 -3.11
N LEU A 156 13.46 -2.37 -3.73
CA LEU A 156 14.38 -3.51 -3.59
C LEU A 156 15.44 -3.34 -2.49
N GLN A 157 15.45 -2.23 -1.74
CA GLN A 157 16.44 -1.96 -0.68
C GLN A 157 15.83 -1.93 0.73
N PHE A 158 14.61 -2.40 0.92
CA PHE A 158 14.28 -3.04 2.19
C PHE A 158 14.81 -4.46 2.11
N HIS A 159 15.88 -4.76 2.85
CA HIS A 159 16.14 -6.13 3.27
C HIS A 159 14.91 -6.56 4.08
N LEU A 160 13.91 -7.10 3.39
CA LEU A 160 12.82 -7.86 4.00
C LEU A 160 13.46 -9.17 4.48
N VAL A 161 14.14 -9.10 5.63
CA VAL A 161 14.49 -10.29 6.38
C VAL A 161 13.20 -10.71 7.08
N GLY A 162 12.37 -11.45 6.36
CA GLY A 162 11.29 -12.22 6.98
C GLY A 162 11.91 -13.20 7.95
N THR A 163 11.76 -12.97 9.26
CA THR A 163 12.12 -13.95 10.27
C THR A 163 10.92 -14.82 10.61
N LYS A 164 11.13 -16.12 10.42
CA LYS A 164 10.25 -17.29 10.63
C LYS A 164 9.38 -17.68 9.45
#